data_AF-A0A949YJV7-F1
#
_entry.id   AF-A0A949YJV7-F1
#
_cell.length_a   1.000
_cell.length_b   1.000
_cell.length_c   1.000
_cell.angle_alpha   90.00
_cell.angle_beta   90.00
_cell.angle_gamma   90.00
#
_symmetry.space_group_name_H-M   'P 1'
#
loop_
_entity.id
_entity.type
_entity.pdbx_description
1 polymer ?
#
loop_
_entity_poly.entity_id
_entity_poly.type
_entity_poly.pdbx_seq_one_letter_code
_entity_poly.pdbx_strand_id
1 'polypeptide(L)'
;MGRAMGNWTTGLLILAAMSWATAIRAAEPPQAAESPQEVVLKKNGLKALGPIYVLEAESDVKKKVSEVKLLSKQWNHARLQQQSILSVKDHQALIQGLTGQVTQLRAEINVVNQQMNRLPRYRGRLANNYAQEAYAELLATRNQLNFTLNQQNALLGQVRSQPPDPKLKQKIDDEVQARHDEYLQAVHDLSQLVTTAKDKYAALAKNDEVAKALAGLDPAIKPRPRLGPSHEFHENVKFAERLEKEATLSSAEPKAKATTKSRRGANSLRTAPDS
;
A
#
# COMPACT_ATOMS: atom_id res chain seq x y z
N MET A 1 33.98 -15.32 -48.62
CA MET A 1 32.62 -15.39 -49.21
C MET A 1 31.68 -14.70 -48.21
N GLY A 2 31.02 -13.58 -48.44
CA GLY A 2 30.81 -12.80 -49.65
C GLY A 2 29.35 -12.32 -49.68
N ARG A 3 29.12 -11.07 -49.20
CA ARG A 3 27.98 -10.17 -49.48
C ARG A 3 26.60 -10.60 -48.90
N ALA A 4 25.61 -9.73 -48.64
CA ALA A 4 25.40 -8.33 -49.01
C ALA A 4 24.46 -7.61 -48.00
N MET A 5 24.68 -6.30 -47.85
CA MET A 5 23.69 -5.34 -47.36
C MET A 5 22.53 -5.19 -48.36
N GLY A 6 21.33 -4.89 -47.86
CA GLY A 6 20.18 -4.46 -48.64
C GLY A 6 19.45 -3.34 -47.92
N ASN A 7 19.67 -2.13 -48.40
CA ASN A 7 19.13 -0.85 -47.96
C ASN A 7 17.87 -0.51 -48.81
N TRP A 8 17.06 0.45 -48.32
CA TRP A 8 16.09 1.29 -49.07
C TRP A 8 14.71 0.64 -49.33
N THR A 9 13.54 1.30 -49.35
CA THR A 9 13.15 2.71 -49.47
C THR A 9 11.67 2.88 -49.13
N THR A 10 11.32 4.10 -48.74
CA THR A 10 10.03 4.80 -48.80
C THR A 10 8.98 4.27 -49.79
N GLY A 11 7.73 4.14 -49.31
CA GLY A 11 6.53 4.01 -50.14
C GLY A 11 5.36 4.75 -49.50
N LEU A 12 5.19 6.01 -49.88
CA LEU A 12 4.07 6.89 -49.53
C LEU A 12 2.91 6.54 -50.47
N LEU A 13 1.78 6.04 -49.96
CA LEU A 13 0.54 5.86 -50.73
C LEU A 13 -0.53 6.80 -50.19
N ILE A 14 -0.78 7.86 -50.96
CA ILE A 14 -1.93 8.72 -50.86
C ILE A 14 -3.09 7.99 -51.55
N LEU A 15 -4.13 7.65 -50.78
CA LEU A 15 -5.44 7.32 -51.32
C LEU A 15 -6.45 8.33 -50.79
N ALA A 16 -6.75 9.30 -51.64
CA ALA A 16 -7.93 10.13 -51.51
C ALA A 16 -9.14 9.31 -51.96
N ALA A 17 -10.14 9.16 -51.09
CA ALA A 17 -11.48 8.77 -51.47
C ALA A 17 -12.47 9.72 -50.78
N MET A 18 -13.19 10.46 -51.61
CA MET A 18 -14.22 11.43 -51.26
C MET A 18 -15.47 10.76 -50.69
N SER A 19 -16.00 11.42 -49.65
CA SER A 19 -17.41 11.67 -49.28
C SER A 19 -18.45 10.54 -49.35
N TRP A 20 -19.22 10.40 -48.27
CA TRP A 20 -20.63 10.87 -48.24
C TRP A 20 -21.02 11.30 -46.82
N ALA A 21 -21.72 12.41 -46.77
CA ALA A 21 -22.19 13.06 -45.57
C ALA A 21 -23.29 12.24 -44.89
N THR A 22 -23.10 11.93 -43.61
CA THR A 22 -24.18 11.98 -42.63
C THR A 22 -23.67 12.79 -41.44
N ALA A 23 -23.95 14.09 -41.47
CA ALA A 23 -23.71 14.99 -40.36
C ALA A 23 -24.72 14.69 -39.25
N ILE A 24 -24.46 13.67 -38.43
CA ILE A 24 -24.92 13.70 -37.05
C ILE A 24 -23.87 14.54 -36.32
N ARG A 25 -24.12 15.84 -36.29
CA ARG A 25 -23.47 16.79 -35.41
C ARG A 25 -23.86 16.39 -33.99
N ALA A 26 -23.20 15.38 -33.45
CA ALA A 26 -23.13 15.19 -32.01
C ALA A 26 -22.58 16.51 -31.48
N ALA A 27 -23.44 17.26 -30.80
CA ALA A 27 -23.05 18.43 -30.07
C ALA A 27 -21.96 17.98 -29.09
N GLU A 28 -20.71 18.24 -29.44
CA GLU A 28 -19.64 18.35 -28.46
C GLU A 28 -20.19 19.28 -27.37
N PRO A 29 -20.26 18.83 -26.10
CA PRO A 29 -20.56 19.76 -25.03
C PRO A 29 -19.53 20.88 -25.13
N PRO A 30 -19.95 22.15 -25.09
CA PRO A 30 -19.04 23.27 -25.25
C PRO A 30 -17.93 23.09 -24.22
N GLN A 31 -16.69 22.92 -24.69
CA GLN A 31 -15.53 23.19 -23.87
C GLN A 31 -15.67 24.66 -23.47
N ALA A 32 -16.12 24.88 -22.24
CA ALA A 32 -16.10 26.19 -21.63
C ALA A 32 -14.70 26.75 -21.85
N ALA A 33 -14.60 27.91 -22.51
CA ALA A 33 -13.34 28.59 -22.72
C ALA A 33 -12.62 28.67 -21.36
N GLU A 34 -11.47 27.99 -21.25
CA GLU A 34 -10.70 27.97 -20.01
C GLU A 34 -10.44 29.42 -19.61
N SER A 35 -10.93 29.80 -18.43
CA SER A 35 -10.80 31.18 -18.00
C SER A 35 -9.31 31.52 -17.86
N PRO A 36 -8.88 32.76 -18.13
CA PRO A 36 -7.48 33.16 -17.96
C PRO A 36 -6.94 32.87 -16.54
N GLN A 37 -7.84 32.78 -15.56
CA GLN A 37 -7.54 32.42 -14.17
C GLN A 37 -7.22 30.91 -14.02
N GLU A 38 -7.96 30.03 -14.70
CA GLU A 38 -7.66 28.59 -14.72
C GLU A 38 -6.30 28.28 -15.36
N VAL A 39 -5.90 29.03 -16.37
CA VAL A 39 -4.56 28.89 -16.98
C VAL A 39 -3.45 29.25 -15.98
N VAL A 40 -3.64 30.29 -15.16
CA VAL A 40 -2.68 30.66 -14.09
C VAL A 40 -2.62 29.58 -13.01
N LEU A 41 -3.75 28.98 -12.64
CA LEU A 41 -3.81 27.90 -11.65
C LEU A 41 -3.11 26.63 -12.16
N LYS A 42 -3.37 26.23 -13.41
CA LYS A 42 -2.69 25.09 -14.05
C LYS A 42 -1.19 25.31 -14.21
N LYS A 43 -0.75 26.53 -14.58
CA LYS A 43 0.68 26.89 -14.66
C LYS A 43 1.41 26.71 -13.32
N ASN A 44 0.70 26.94 -12.21
CA ASN A 44 1.22 26.71 -10.86
C ASN A 44 1.08 25.25 -10.38
N GLY A 45 0.71 24.32 -11.28
CA GLY A 45 0.58 22.89 -10.96
C GLY A 45 -0.63 22.56 -10.09
N LEU A 46 -1.71 23.35 -10.17
CA LEU A 46 -2.96 23.10 -9.47
C LEU A 46 -3.99 22.44 -10.39
N LYS A 47 -4.60 21.35 -9.90
CA LYS A 47 -5.73 20.65 -10.51
C LYS A 47 -7.00 20.89 -9.69
N ALA A 48 -8.12 21.11 -10.36
CA ALA A 48 -9.42 21.21 -9.70
C ALA A 48 -9.92 19.82 -9.29
N LEU A 49 -10.23 19.65 -8.01
CA LEU A 49 -10.91 18.49 -7.42
C LEU A 49 -12.17 18.99 -6.71
N GLY A 50 -13.25 19.16 -7.50
CA GLY A 50 -14.48 19.78 -7.04
C GLY A 50 -14.25 21.25 -6.64
N PRO A 51 -14.61 21.68 -5.42
CA PRO A 51 -14.40 23.06 -4.96
C PRO A 51 -12.99 23.31 -4.41
N ILE A 52 -12.06 22.35 -4.51
CA ILE A 52 -10.70 22.50 -3.99
C ILE A 52 -9.71 22.40 -5.14
N TYR A 53 -8.75 23.32 -5.19
CA TYR A 53 -7.60 23.22 -6.06
C TYR A 53 -6.44 22.57 -5.32
N VAL A 54 -5.90 21.52 -5.92
CA VAL A 54 -4.96 20.57 -5.32
C VAL A 54 -3.70 20.48 -6.16
N LEU A 55 -2.54 20.36 -5.52
CA LEU A 55 -1.26 20.21 -6.20
C LEU A 55 -1.18 18.89 -6.98
N GLU A 56 -0.65 18.93 -8.20
CA GLU A 56 -0.35 17.73 -8.98
C GLU A 56 0.63 16.78 -8.27
N ALA A 57 1.52 17.35 -7.45
CA ALA A 57 2.48 16.63 -6.63
C ALA A 57 1.82 15.67 -5.62
N GLU A 58 0.55 15.87 -5.25
CA GLU A 58 -0.17 14.90 -4.41
C GLU A 58 -0.34 13.54 -5.09
N SER A 59 -0.45 13.53 -6.43
CA SER A 59 -0.57 12.29 -7.18
C SER A 59 0.70 11.45 -7.11
N ASP A 60 1.88 12.09 -7.01
CA ASP A 60 3.15 11.40 -6.86
C ASP A 60 3.32 10.85 -5.44
N VAL A 61 2.87 11.59 -4.42
CA VAL A 61 2.76 11.07 -3.05
C VAL A 61 1.85 9.83 -3.03
N LYS A 62 0.69 9.88 -3.67
CA LYS A 62 -0.23 8.73 -3.75
C LYS A 62 0.42 7.51 -4.42
N LYS A 63 1.13 7.70 -5.53
CA LYS A 63 1.89 6.62 -6.19
C LYS A 63 2.93 6.03 -5.26
N LYS A 64 3.75 6.86 -4.60
CA LYS A 64 4.79 6.37 -3.69
C LYS A 64 4.22 5.67 -2.46
N VAL A 65 3.08 6.11 -1.92
CA VAL A 65 2.36 5.38 -0.87
C VAL A 65 1.95 3.98 -1.34
N SER A 66 1.45 3.84 -2.57
CA SER A 66 1.08 2.53 -3.11
C SER A 66 2.29 1.59 -3.28
N GLU A 67 3.42 2.15 -3.71
CA GLU A 67 4.70 1.44 -3.83
C GLU A 67 5.22 0.98 -2.46
N VAL A 68 5.24 1.87 -1.46
CA VAL A 68 5.64 1.55 -0.08
C VAL A 68 4.75 0.45 0.52
N LYS A 69 3.43 0.49 0.26
CA LYS A 69 2.50 -0.57 0.69
C LYS A 69 2.81 -1.91 0.02
N LEU A 70 3.21 -1.90 -1.26
CA LEU A 70 3.61 -3.09 -1.99
C LEU A 70 4.91 -3.67 -1.42
N LEU A 71 5.95 -2.84 -1.26
CA LEU A 71 7.24 -3.23 -0.70
C LEU A 71 7.10 -3.76 0.72
N SER A 72 6.28 -3.13 1.56
CA SER A 72 5.97 -3.63 2.91
C SER A 72 5.38 -5.05 2.89
N LYS A 73 4.47 -5.34 1.95
CA LYS A 73 3.92 -6.71 1.79
C LYS A 73 4.99 -7.70 1.34
N GLN A 74 5.84 -7.30 0.40
CA GLN A 74 6.93 -8.16 -0.11
C GLN A 74 7.99 -8.45 0.96
N TRP A 75 8.34 -7.46 1.76
CA TRP A 75 9.25 -7.62 2.91
C TRP A 75 8.63 -8.53 3.98
N ASN A 76 7.36 -8.31 4.35
CA ASN A 76 6.67 -9.17 5.31
C ASN A 76 6.60 -10.63 4.84
N HIS A 77 6.38 -10.86 3.55
CA HIS A 77 6.41 -12.19 2.97
C HIS A 77 7.81 -12.84 3.07
N ALA A 78 8.86 -12.10 2.71
CA ALA A 78 10.23 -12.58 2.85
C ALA A 78 10.58 -12.91 4.31
N ARG A 79 10.17 -12.05 5.25
CA ARG A 79 10.36 -12.28 6.69
C ARG A 79 9.65 -13.53 7.19
N LEU A 80 8.46 -13.82 6.67
CA LEU A 80 7.73 -15.05 6.99
C LEU A 80 8.43 -16.30 6.41
N GLN A 81 9.02 -16.18 5.22
CA GLN A 81 9.88 -17.23 4.64
C GLN A 81 11.19 -17.41 5.44
N GLN A 82 11.76 -16.33 5.95
CA GLN A 82 12.92 -16.40 6.84
C GLN A 82 12.59 -17.20 8.10
N GLN A 83 11.45 -16.89 8.73
CA GLN A 83 10.99 -17.57 9.94
C GLN A 83 10.75 -19.06 9.73
N SER A 84 10.33 -19.49 8.54
CA SER A 84 10.16 -20.92 8.28
C SER A 84 11.49 -21.68 8.28
N ILE A 85 12.62 -21.02 8.03
CA ILE A 85 13.91 -21.72 7.87
C ILE A 85 14.77 -21.65 9.14
N LEU A 86 14.35 -20.92 10.18
CA LEU A 86 15.24 -20.57 11.30
C LEU A 86 15.71 -21.74 12.18
N SER A 87 14.98 -22.86 12.23
CA SER A 87 15.48 -24.16 12.71
C SER A 87 14.43 -25.24 12.42
N VAL A 88 14.77 -26.53 12.53
CA VAL A 88 13.76 -27.61 12.40
C VAL A 88 12.64 -27.45 13.43
N LYS A 89 12.98 -27.00 14.65
CA LYS A 89 12.03 -26.75 15.73
C LYS A 89 11.12 -25.57 15.41
N ASP A 90 11.67 -24.48 14.88
CA ASP A 90 10.91 -23.28 14.53
C ASP A 90 10.05 -23.49 13.28
N HIS A 91 10.56 -24.25 12.29
CA HIS A 91 9.79 -24.68 11.12
C HIS A 91 8.58 -25.52 11.54
N GLN A 92 8.78 -26.46 12.47
CA GLN A 92 7.69 -27.27 13.01
C GLN A 92 6.71 -26.43 13.84
N ALA A 93 7.19 -25.49 14.66
CA ALA A 93 6.35 -24.57 15.41
C ALA A 93 5.55 -23.64 14.49
N LEU A 94 6.14 -23.17 13.38
CA LEU A 94 5.47 -22.38 12.37
C LEU A 94 4.38 -23.20 11.66
N ILE A 95 4.68 -24.44 11.24
CA ILE A 95 3.67 -25.34 10.67
C ILE A 95 2.53 -25.56 11.64
N GLN A 96 2.81 -25.78 12.93
CA GLN A 96 1.79 -25.95 13.97
C GLN A 96 0.95 -24.67 14.13
N GLY A 97 1.58 -23.50 14.18
CA GLY A 97 0.90 -22.21 14.27
C GLY A 97 -0.03 -21.96 13.08
N LEU A 98 0.46 -22.15 11.85
CA LEU A 98 -0.32 -22.02 10.61
C LEU A 98 -1.46 -23.05 10.55
N THR A 99 -1.21 -24.29 10.98
CA THR A 99 -2.24 -25.34 11.06
C THR A 99 -3.33 -24.94 12.07
N GLY A 100 -2.94 -24.35 13.21
CA GLY A 100 -3.85 -23.79 14.20
C GLY A 100 -4.71 -22.65 13.64
N GLN A 101 -4.09 -21.69 12.94
CA GLN A 101 -4.80 -20.58 12.28
C GLN A 101 -5.79 -21.08 11.23
N VAL A 102 -5.41 -22.05 10.40
CA VAL A 102 -6.33 -22.66 9.41
C VAL A 102 -7.50 -23.34 10.12
N THR A 103 -7.25 -24.03 11.23
CA THR A 103 -8.30 -24.70 12.01
C THR A 103 -9.26 -23.69 12.62
N GLN A 104 -8.74 -22.58 13.16
CA GLN A 104 -9.53 -21.48 13.67
C GLN A 104 -10.40 -20.83 12.57
N LEU A 105 -9.82 -20.49 11.41
CA LEU A 105 -10.57 -19.91 10.29
C LEU A 105 -11.69 -20.83 9.81
N ARG A 106 -11.45 -22.15 9.77
CA ARG A 106 -12.50 -23.13 9.46
C ARG A 106 -13.62 -23.11 10.49
N ALA A 107 -13.29 -23.00 11.77
CA ALA A 107 -14.29 -22.88 12.84
C ALA A 107 -15.12 -21.59 12.70
N GLU A 108 -14.48 -20.45 12.43
CA GLU A 108 -15.16 -19.17 12.20
C GLU A 108 -16.09 -19.23 10.98
N ILE A 109 -15.63 -19.81 9.86
CA ILE A 109 -16.47 -20.04 8.67
C ILE A 109 -17.69 -20.90 9.03
N ASN A 110 -17.51 -21.94 9.84
CA ASN A 110 -18.63 -22.78 10.29
C ASN A 110 -19.63 -21.99 11.16
N VAL A 111 -19.15 -21.10 12.04
CA VAL A 111 -20.02 -20.21 12.83
C VAL A 111 -20.82 -19.28 11.93
N VAL A 112 -20.17 -18.63 10.95
CA VAL A 112 -20.85 -17.76 9.98
C VAL A 112 -21.89 -18.54 9.17
N ASN A 113 -21.54 -19.75 8.70
CA ASN A 113 -22.49 -20.62 7.99
C ASN A 113 -23.71 -20.98 8.87
N GLN A 114 -23.50 -21.25 10.17
CA GLN A 114 -24.61 -21.49 11.10
C GLN A 114 -25.50 -20.25 11.27
N GLN A 115 -24.91 -19.05 11.38
CA GLN A 115 -25.66 -17.79 11.45
C GLN A 115 -26.48 -17.56 10.17
N MET A 116 -25.87 -17.77 8.99
CA MET A 116 -26.56 -17.67 7.70
C MET A 116 -27.73 -18.67 7.57
N ASN A 117 -27.60 -19.87 8.13
CA ASN A 117 -28.65 -20.88 8.13
C ASN A 117 -29.78 -20.60 9.12
N ARG A 118 -29.51 -19.81 10.17
CA ARG A 118 -30.52 -19.35 11.14
C ARG A 118 -31.36 -18.18 10.61
N LEU A 119 -30.85 -17.45 9.61
CA LEU A 119 -31.62 -16.39 8.97
C LEU A 119 -32.78 -17.00 8.15
N PRO A 120 -34.03 -16.54 8.37
CA PRO A 120 -35.17 -17.10 7.68
C PRO A 120 -35.08 -16.76 6.19
N ARG A 121 -35.01 -17.79 5.35
CA ARG A 121 -34.99 -17.67 3.88
C ARG A 121 -36.41 -17.43 3.36
N TYR A 122 -36.97 -16.25 3.64
CA TYR A 122 -38.28 -15.88 3.09
C TYR A 122 -38.15 -15.64 1.57
N ARG A 123 -38.67 -16.58 0.76
CA ARG A 123 -38.88 -16.41 -0.67
C ARG A 123 -40.29 -15.83 -0.89
N GLY A 124 -40.39 -14.51 -1.02
CA GLY A 124 -41.66 -13.83 -1.32
C GLY A 124 -41.45 -12.38 -1.78
N ARG A 125 -42.44 -11.81 -2.49
CA ARG A 125 -42.41 -10.44 -3.07
C ARG A 125 -42.37 -9.30 -2.05
N LEU A 126 -42.47 -9.60 -0.75
CA LEU A 126 -42.35 -8.66 0.37
C LEU A 126 -41.19 -9.07 1.29
N ALA A 127 -40.08 -9.53 0.71
CA ALA A 127 -38.90 -9.92 1.47
C ALA A 127 -38.37 -8.71 2.26
N ASN A 128 -38.31 -8.87 3.59
CA ASN A 128 -37.74 -7.88 4.50
C ASN A 128 -36.30 -7.53 4.08
N ASN A 129 -36.09 -6.32 3.56
CA ASN A 129 -34.76 -5.80 3.16
C ASN A 129 -33.69 -6.03 4.23
N TYR A 130 -34.08 -5.95 5.51
CA TYR A 130 -33.20 -6.20 6.65
C TYR A 130 -32.59 -7.62 6.68
N ALA A 131 -33.39 -8.66 6.40
CA ALA A 131 -32.89 -10.04 6.40
C ALA A 131 -31.96 -10.30 5.20
N GLN A 132 -32.19 -9.59 4.09
CA GLN A 132 -31.36 -9.66 2.90
C GLN A 132 -30.03 -8.95 3.09
N GLU A 133 -30.03 -7.77 3.73
CA GLU A 133 -28.83 -7.03 4.09
C GLU A 133 -27.97 -7.83 5.09
N ALA A 134 -28.56 -8.35 6.16
CA ALA A 134 -27.85 -9.19 7.13
C ALA A 134 -27.23 -10.44 6.48
N TYR A 135 -27.94 -11.07 5.53
CA TYR A 135 -27.39 -12.21 4.79
C TYR A 135 -26.25 -11.80 3.86
N ALA A 136 -26.35 -10.65 3.19
CA ALA A 136 -25.32 -10.12 2.31
C ALA A 136 -24.02 -9.80 3.08
N GLU A 137 -24.15 -9.23 4.28
CA GLU A 137 -23.01 -8.98 5.18
C GLU A 137 -22.33 -10.28 5.59
N LEU A 138 -23.08 -11.27 6.08
CA LEU A 138 -22.52 -12.58 6.46
C LEU A 138 -21.87 -13.28 5.27
N LEU A 139 -22.44 -13.16 4.06
CA LEU A 139 -21.85 -13.70 2.85
C LEU A 139 -20.53 -13.01 2.51
N ALA A 140 -20.45 -11.68 2.65
CA ALA A 140 -19.22 -10.94 2.44
C ALA A 140 -18.13 -11.37 3.45
N THR A 141 -18.48 -11.49 4.73
CA THR A 141 -17.58 -12.00 5.77
C THR A 141 -17.10 -13.41 5.46
N ARG A 142 -18.01 -14.32 5.05
CA ARG A 142 -17.65 -15.68 4.64
C ARG A 142 -16.66 -15.69 3.47
N ASN A 143 -16.88 -14.85 2.47
CA ASN A 143 -16.00 -14.75 1.31
C ASN A 143 -14.60 -14.24 1.70
N GLN A 144 -14.53 -13.25 2.60
CA GLN A 144 -13.27 -12.76 3.15
C GLN A 144 -12.53 -13.86 3.93
N LEU A 145 -13.22 -14.58 4.81
CA LEU A 145 -12.62 -15.69 5.57
C LEU A 145 -12.11 -16.82 4.66
N ASN A 146 -12.87 -17.17 3.60
CA ASN A 146 -12.45 -18.15 2.61
C ASN A 146 -11.19 -17.70 1.85
N PHE A 147 -11.12 -16.42 1.47
CA PHE A 147 -9.94 -15.86 0.82
C PHE A 147 -8.71 -15.95 1.73
N THR A 148 -8.83 -15.54 2.99
CA THR A 148 -7.74 -15.66 3.99
C THR A 148 -7.35 -17.12 4.22
N LEU A 149 -8.33 -18.03 4.31
CA LEU A 149 -8.08 -19.46 4.46
C LEU A 149 -7.31 -20.04 3.27
N ASN A 150 -7.63 -19.63 2.04
CA ASN A 150 -6.93 -20.09 0.85
C ASN A 150 -5.47 -19.58 0.83
N GLN A 151 -5.24 -18.32 1.21
CA GLN A 151 -3.89 -17.77 1.34
C GLN A 151 -3.07 -18.53 2.38
N GLN A 152 -3.65 -18.79 3.55
CA GLN A 152 -2.96 -19.53 4.62
C GLN A 152 -2.67 -20.98 4.23
N ASN A 153 -3.57 -21.65 3.52
CA ASN A 153 -3.32 -23.00 3.00
C ASN A 153 -2.20 -23.03 1.95
N ALA A 154 -2.15 -22.04 1.05
CA ALA A 154 -1.08 -21.93 0.07
C ALA A 154 0.29 -21.75 0.76
N LEU A 155 0.33 -20.88 1.77
CA LEU A 155 1.53 -20.65 2.57
C LEU A 155 1.95 -21.89 3.37
N LEU A 156 0.99 -22.56 4.01
CA LEU A 156 1.25 -23.81 4.72
C LEU A 156 1.79 -24.89 3.78
N GLY A 157 1.24 -25.00 2.56
CA GLY A 157 1.73 -25.90 1.52
C GLY A 157 3.17 -25.59 1.09
N GLN A 158 3.47 -24.31 0.89
CA GLN A 158 4.81 -23.84 0.54
C GLN A 158 5.83 -24.12 1.67
N VAL A 159 5.48 -23.83 2.92
CA VAL A 159 6.36 -24.08 4.07
C VAL A 159 6.61 -25.58 4.25
N ARG A 160 5.59 -26.42 4.06
CA ARG A 160 5.73 -27.88 4.18
C ARG A 160 6.59 -28.51 3.07
N SER A 161 6.57 -27.95 1.85
CA SER A 161 7.33 -28.48 0.72
C SER A 161 8.79 -28.06 0.69
N GLN A 162 9.17 -27.06 1.50
CA GLN A 162 10.54 -26.55 1.59
C GLN A 162 11.19 -27.03 2.90
N PRO A 163 12.04 -28.09 2.87
CA PRO A 163 12.80 -28.49 4.05
C PRO A 163 13.83 -27.40 4.41
N PRO A 164 14.20 -27.28 5.69
CA PRO A 164 15.19 -26.31 6.14
C PRO A 164 16.58 -26.65 5.57
N ASP A 165 17.05 -25.85 4.61
CA ASP A 165 18.39 -25.92 4.02
C ASP A 165 19.21 -24.69 4.45
N PRO A 166 20.40 -24.84 5.06
CA PRO A 166 21.25 -23.73 5.48
C PRO A 166 21.68 -22.81 4.33
N LYS A 167 21.82 -23.31 3.09
CA LYS A 167 22.17 -22.46 1.94
C LYS A 167 20.98 -21.62 1.48
N LEU A 168 19.76 -22.14 1.62
CA LEU A 168 18.54 -21.37 1.37
C LEU A 168 18.32 -20.32 2.45
N LYS A 169 18.68 -20.63 3.69
CA LYS A 169 18.63 -19.66 4.80
C LYS A 169 19.41 -18.39 4.47
N GLN A 170 20.68 -18.53 4.11
CA GLN A 170 21.52 -17.37 3.82
C GLN A 170 20.96 -16.51 2.67
N LYS A 171 20.50 -17.16 1.59
CA LYS A 171 19.87 -16.45 0.47
C LYS A 171 18.61 -15.69 0.89
N ILE A 172 17.81 -16.27 1.78
CA ILE A 172 16.58 -15.65 2.27
C ILE A 172 16.89 -14.55 3.27
N ASP A 173 17.90 -14.70 4.11
CA ASP A 173 18.40 -13.63 4.98
C ASP A 173 18.87 -12.43 4.13
N ASP A 174 19.64 -12.67 3.08
CA ASP A 174 20.10 -11.64 2.14
C ASP A 174 18.92 -10.97 1.41
N GLU A 175 17.93 -11.75 0.96
CA GLU A 175 16.72 -11.25 0.29
C GLU A 175 15.84 -10.42 1.23
N VAL A 176 15.69 -10.84 2.49
CA VAL A 176 14.95 -10.09 3.52
C VAL A 176 15.63 -8.76 3.78
N GLN A 177 16.96 -8.76 3.92
CA GLN A 177 17.74 -7.55 4.16
C GLN A 177 17.63 -6.59 2.98
N ALA A 178 17.81 -7.09 1.75
CA ALA A 178 17.68 -6.27 0.54
C ALA A 178 16.28 -5.63 0.42
N ARG A 179 15.21 -6.41 0.66
CA ARG A 179 13.83 -5.89 0.64
C ARG A 179 13.53 -4.92 1.77
N HIS A 180 14.14 -5.13 2.93
CA HIS A 180 14.02 -4.20 4.06
C HIS A 180 14.66 -2.86 3.72
N ASP A 181 15.87 -2.88 3.17
CA ASP A 181 16.60 -1.67 2.79
C ASP A 181 15.88 -0.90 1.66
N GLU A 182 15.33 -1.61 0.67
CA GLU A 182 14.48 -1.03 -0.38
C GLU A 182 13.20 -0.40 0.19
N TYR A 183 12.55 -1.08 1.15
CA TYR A 183 11.38 -0.54 1.85
C TYR A 183 11.73 0.74 2.63
N LEU A 184 12.84 0.75 3.38
CA LEU A 184 13.28 1.93 4.12
C LEU A 184 13.61 3.11 3.20
N GLN A 185 14.28 2.84 2.08
CA GLN A 185 14.55 3.87 1.08
C GLN A 185 13.25 4.46 0.54
N ALA A 186 12.26 3.62 0.20
CA ALA A 186 10.98 4.10 -0.30
C ALA A 186 10.19 4.90 0.75
N VAL A 187 10.28 4.57 2.04
CA VAL A 187 9.70 5.35 3.14
C VAL A 187 10.35 6.72 3.25
N HIS A 188 11.67 6.80 3.14
CA HIS A 188 12.40 8.07 3.13
C HIS A 188 12.06 8.94 1.91
N ASP A 189 12.02 8.36 0.71
CA ASP A 189 11.61 9.08 -0.50
C ASP A 189 10.17 9.63 -0.37
N LEU A 190 9.26 8.84 0.21
CA LEU A 190 7.89 9.27 0.47
C LEU A 190 7.84 10.49 1.40
N SER A 191 8.66 10.52 2.46
CA SER A 191 8.65 11.66 3.39
C SER A 191 9.26 12.92 2.80
N GLN A 192 10.27 12.79 1.94
CA GLN A 192 10.78 13.92 1.15
C GLN A 192 9.70 14.49 0.22
N LEU A 193 8.94 13.64 -0.46
CA LEU A 193 7.83 14.09 -1.31
C LEU A 193 6.74 14.79 -0.51
N VAL A 194 6.38 14.24 0.66
CA VAL A 194 5.38 14.86 1.56
C VAL A 194 5.85 16.23 2.04
N THR A 195 7.11 16.35 2.46
CA THR A 195 7.69 17.63 2.93
C THR A 195 7.71 18.64 1.80
N THR A 196 8.18 18.25 0.62
CA THR A 196 8.19 19.10 -0.58
C THR A 196 6.79 19.56 -0.97
N ALA A 197 5.78 18.69 -0.87
CA ALA A 197 4.38 19.06 -1.15
C ALA A 197 3.81 20.03 -0.11
N LYS A 198 4.12 19.84 1.19
CA LYS A 198 3.75 20.78 2.26
C LYS A 198 4.36 22.15 2.03
N ASP A 199 5.65 22.21 1.66
CA ASP A 199 6.36 23.46 1.37
C ASP A 199 5.78 24.18 0.14
N LYS A 200 5.45 23.43 -0.92
CA LYS A 200 4.76 23.98 -2.10
C LYS A 200 3.41 24.58 -1.75
N TYR A 201 2.61 23.92 -0.92
CA TYR A 201 1.36 24.49 -0.43
C TYR A 201 1.57 25.77 0.36
N ALA A 202 2.56 25.79 1.26
CA ALA A 202 2.90 26.99 2.04
C ALA A 202 3.38 28.16 1.16
N ALA A 203 4.12 27.87 0.08
CA ALA A 203 4.56 28.86 -0.89
C ALA A 203 3.39 29.40 -1.72
N LEU A 204 2.52 28.53 -2.26
CA LEU A 204 1.36 28.94 -3.05
C LEU A 204 0.33 29.71 -2.23
N ALA A 205 0.18 29.40 -0.95
CA ALA A 205 -0.68 30.15 -0.04
C ALA A 205 -0.23 31.61 0.17
N LYS A 206 1.04 31.92 -0.06
CA LYS A 206 1.61 33.29 0.03
C LYS A 206 1.64 34.01 -1.33
N ASN A 207 1.27 33.35 -2.42
CA ASN A 207 1.32 33.95 -3.75
C ASN A 207 0.02 34.72 -4.04
N ASP A 208 0.12 36.05 -4.10
CA ASP A 208 -0.99 36.95 -4.39
C ASP A 208 -1.67 36.67 -5.74
N GLU A 209 -0.92 36.17 -6.73
CA GLU A 209 -1.48 35.82 -8.04
C GLU A 209 -2.42 34.62 -7.96
N VAL A 210 -2.08 33.62 -7.15
CA VAL A 210 -2.91 32.44 -6.92
C VAL A 210 -4.15 32.81 -6.12
N ALA A 211 -4.00 33.65 -5.10
CA ALA A 211 -5.14 34.16 -4.33
C ALA A 211 -6.11 34.98 -5.19
N LYS A 212 -5.59 35.85 -6.07
CA LYS A 212 -6.40 36.62 -7.04
C LYS A 212 -7.05 35.74 -8.08
N ALA A 213 -6.34 34.74 -8.60
CA ALA A 213 -6.90 33.78 -9.56
C ALA A 213 -8.06 32.99 -8.94
N LEU A 214 -7.91 32.51 -7.69
CA LEU A 214 -8.98 31.80 -6.97
C LEU A 214 -10.18 32.71 -6.65
N ALA A 215 -9.94 33.97 -6.29
CA ALA A 215 -11.00 34.93 -6.01
C ALA A 215 -11.75 35.40 -7.28
N GLY A 216 -11.07 35.35 -8.42
CA GLY A 216 -11.61 35.73 -9.72
C GLY A 216 -12.47 34.67 -10.40
N LEU A 217 -12.38 33.41 -9.96
CA LEU A 217 -13.23 32.32 -10.44
C LEU A 217 -14.71 32.64 -10.22
N ASP A 218 -15.56 32.10 -11.08
CA ASP A 218 -16.98 32.46 -11.17
C ASP A 218 -17.66 32.45 -9.79
N PRO A 219 -18.15 33.61 -9.28
CA PRO A 219 -18.78 33.70 -7.97
C PRO A 219 -20.08 32.90 -7.85
N ALA A 220 -20.64 32.41 -8.97
CA ALA A 220 -21.77 31.49 -9.00
C ALA A 220 -21.40 30.08 -8.51
N ILE A 221 -20.13 29.68 -8.53
CA ILE A 221 -19.66 28.37 -8.06
C ILE A 221 -19.70 28.33 -6.53
N LYS A 222 -20.66 27.57 -5.99
CA LYS A 222 -20.81 27.31 -4.56
C LYS A 222 -20.53 25.83 -4.26
N PRO A 223 -19.65 25.52 -3.29
CA PRO A 223 -18.87 26.45 -2.46
C PRO A 223 -17.72 27.11 -3.24
N ARG A 224 -17.31 28.32 -2.78
CA ARG A 224 -16.22 29.07 -3.43
C ARG A 224 -14.95 28.23 -3.50
N PRO A 225 -14.23 28.22 -4.64
CA PRO A 225 -13.04 27.42 -4.77
C PRO A 225 -11.94 27.86 -3.79
N ARG A 226 -11.23 26.89 -3.20
CA ARG A 226 -10.15 27.16 -2.24
C ARG A 226 -8.91 26.35 -2.59
N LEU A 227 -7.74 26.90 -2.25
CA LEU A 227 -6.50 26.13 -2.22
C LEU A 227 -6.49 25.28 -0.95
N GLY A 228 -6.21 23.99 -1.09
CA GLY A 228 -6.01 23.15 0.08
C GLY A 228 -5.57 21.74 -0.27
N PRO A 229 -4.86 21.07 0.63
CA PRO A 229 -4.57 19.65 0.49
C PRO A 229 -5.85 18.83 0.43
N SER A 230 -5.82 17.74 -0.34
CA SER A 230 -6.94 16.80 -0.37
C SER A 230 -7.06 16.01 0.96
N HIS A 231 -8.26 15.46 1.21
CA HIS A 231 -8.45 14.56 2.35
C HIS A 231 -7.52 13.34 2.26
N GLU A 232 -7.40 12.75 1.08
CA GLU A 232 -6.48 11.62 0.82
C GLU A 232 -5.03 12.00 1.13
N PHE A 233 -4.59 13.21 0.79
CA PHE A 233 -3.25 13.68 1.11
C PHE A 233 -3.01 13.73 2.63
N HIS A 234 -3.97 14.22 3.41
CA HIS A 234 -3.85 14.19 4.87
C HIS A 234 -3.73 12.78 5.45
N GLU A 235 -4.48 11.82 4.92
CA GLU A 235 -4.35 10.41 5.32
C GLU A 235 -2.97 9.85 4.96
N ASN A 236 -2.49 10.15 3.76
CA ASN A 236 -1.17 9.73 3.27
C ASN A 236 -0.03 10.34 4.10
N VAL A 237 -0.16 11.60 4.52
CA VAL A 237 0.80 12.26 5.42
C VAL A 237 0.84 11.56 6.78
N LYS A 238 -0.31 11.29 7.40
CA LYS A 238 -0.38 10.56 8.67
C LYS A 238 0.22 9.17 8.56
N PHE A 239 -0.02 8.50 7.43
CA PHE A 239 0.56 7.20 7.13
C PHE A 239 2.09 7.27 7.02
N ALA A 240 2.63 8.24 6.26
CA ALA A 240 4.07 8.45 6.13
C ALA A 240 4.74 8.74 7.49
N GLU A 241 4.18 9.66 8.29
CA GLU A 241 4.69 10.00 9.61
C GLU A 241 4.70 8.80 10.58
N ARG A 242 3.72 7.90 10.44
CA ARG A 242 3.71 6.63 11.21
C ARG A 242 4.82 5.70 10.76
N LEU A 243 5.01 5.53 9.45
CA LEU A 243 6.06 4.65 8.91
C LEU A 243 7.46 5.15 9.27
N GLU A 244 7.72 6.45 9.22
CA GLU A 244 9.01 7.01 9.64
C GLU A 244 9.29 6.78 11.13
N LYS A 245 8.28 6.92 11.99
CA LYS A 245 8.41 6.57 13.41
C LYS A 245 8.73 5.09 13.60
N GLU A 246 8.06 4.20 12.87
CA GLU A 246 8.32 2.76 12.93
C GLU A 246 9.74 2.43 12.41
N ALA A 247 10.18 3.06 11.31
CA ALA A 247 11.52 2.89 10.75
C ALA A 247 12.64 3.38 11.69
N THR A 248 12.46 4.54 12.30
CA THR A 248 13.43 5.10 13.26
C THR A 248 13.50 4.29 14.56
N LEU A 249 12.38 3.73 15.03
CA LEU A 249 12.35 2.81 16.16
C LEU A 249 12.98 1.45 15.84
N SER A 250 12.80 0.94 14.62
CA SER A 250 13.39 -0.33 14.17
C SER A 250 14.91 -0.25 13.95
N SER A 251 15.44 0.93 13.62
CA SER A 251 16.89 1.18 13.50
C SER A 251 17.57 1.33 14.87
N ALA A 252 16.80 1.62 15.91
CA ALA A 252 17.28 1.76 17.29
C ALA A 252 17.29 0.41 18.03
N GLU A 253 18.09 -0.56 17.57
CA GLU A 253 18.43 -1.70 18.43
C GLU A 253 19.31 -1.23 19.61
N PRO A 254 19.03 -1.73 20.83
CA PRO A 254 19.70 -1.29 22.04
C PRO A 254 21.16 -1.75 21.99
N LYS A 255 22.11 -0.82 21.96
CA LYS A 255 23.52 -1.10 22.25
C LYS A 255 23.57 -1.91 23.55
N ALA A 256 23.86 -3.20 23.42
CA ALA A 256 24.02 -4.12 24.53
C ALA A 256 24.97 -3.46 25.53
N LYS A 257 24.45 -3.10 26.71
CA LYS A 257 25.28 -2.70 27.84
C LYS A 257 26.18 -3.89 28.14
N ALA A 258 27.45 -3.78 27.77
CA ALA A 258 28.49 -4.70 28.14
C ALA A 258 28.40 -4.91 29.66
N THR A 259 28.01 -6.11 30.07
CA THR A 259 28.00 -6.51 31.47
C THR A 259 29.46 -6.58 31.92
N THR A 260 29.91 -5.53 32.58
CA THR A 260 31.19 -5.50 33.30
C THR A 260 31.14 -6.59 34.36
N LYS A 261 31.78 -7.73 34.07
CA LYS A 261 31.92 -8.86 34.98
C LYS A 261 32.80 -8.42 36.15
N SER A 262 32.15 -7.93 37.20
CA SER A 262 32.78 -7.60 38.49
C SER A 262 33.39 -8.86 39.10
N ARG A 263 34.71 -8.98 38.95
CA ARG A 263 35.56 -9.93 39.66
C ARG A 263 35.75 -9.39 41.09
N ARG A 264 34.93 -9.84 42.04
CA ARG A 264 35.14 -9.60 43.47
C ARG A 264 34.68 -10.81 44.29
N GLY A 265 35.59 -11.33 45.11
CA GLY A 265 35.23 -12.26 46.18
C GLY A 265 36.02 -13.56 46.22
N ALA A 266 37.35 -13.48 46.21
CA ALA A 266 38.15 -14.47 46.93
C ALA A 266 38.01 -14.17 48.43
N ASN A 267 37.47 -15.08 49.24
CA ASN A 267 38.00 -15.45 50.56
C ASN A 267 37.09 -16.37 51.40
N SER A 268 37.76 -17.13 52.27
CA SER A 268 37.31 -18.14 53.25
C SER A 268 36.96 -19.49 52.62
N LEU A 269 37.74 -20.58 52.72
CA LEU A 269 38.77 -21.00 53.69
C LEU A 269 38.34 -20.92 55.16
N ARG A 270 37.66 -21.98 55.60
CA ARG A 270 37.75 -22.61 56.94
C ARG A 270 37.15 -24.02 56.78
N THR A 271 37.90 -25.13 56.78
CA THR A 271 38.49 -25.84 57.95
C THR A 271 37.57 -25.83 59.18
N ALA A 272 37.19 -26.93 59.82
CA ALA A 272 37.47 -28.36 59.66
C ALA A 272 36.37 -29.16 60.46
N PRO A 273 36.62 -30.30 61.16
CA PRO A 273 35.92 -31.57 60.94
C PRO A 273 35.23 -32.14 62.22
N ASP A 274 34.88 -33.43 62.15
CA ASP A 274 34.48 -34.36 63.24
C ASP A 274 33.05 -34.15 63.79
N SER A 275 32.18 -35.15 63.95
CA SER A 275 32.33 -36.60 64.16
C SER A 275 31.13 -37.36 63.59
#